data_AF-A0A9N9K8A7-F1
#
_entry.id   AF-A0A9N9K8A7-F1
#
_cell.length_a   1.000
_cell.length_b   1.000
_cell.length_c   1.000
_cell.angle_alpha   90.00
_cell.angle_beta   90.00
_cell.angle_gamma   90.00
#
_symmetry.space_group_name_H-M   'P 1'
#
loop_
_entity.id
_entity.type
_entity.pdbx_description
1 polymer ?
#
loop_
_entity_poly.entity_id
_entity_poly.type
_entity_poly.pdbx_seq_one_letter_code
_entity_poly.pdbx_strand_id
1 'polypeptide(L)'
;QWPIDGDLEGCILARYIPNIGEWTIFTHTQLEKLQKREIKKPTPHTSTPTTPISDWYIPPPNPAHRLSKESLIKQLHLRCVKIDEKENKHELVKKLESKLMINMHANNEVLVEVLMDKVDNKTQQ
;
A
#
# COMPACT_ATOMS: atom_id res chain seq x y z
N GLN A 1 19.32 19.22 -2.58
CA GLN A 1 18.95 20.40 -3.41
C GLN A 1 19.73 20.30 -4.70
N TRP A 2 19.11 20.62 -5.82
CA TRP A 2 19.79 20.64 -7.13
C TRP A 2 20.44 22.01 -7.30
N PRO A 3 21.77 22.11 -7.42
CA PRO A 3 22.42 23.37 -7.77
C PRO A 3 22.12 23.68 -9.22
N ILE A 4 21.54 24.85 -9.44
CA ILE A 4 21.18 25.35 -10.77
C ILE A 4 22.16 26.41 -11.27
N ASP A 5 23.08 26.88 -10.43
CA ASP A 5 24.07 27.90 -10.75
C ASP A 5 25.39 27.64 -9.98
N GLY A 6 26.49 28.17 -10.50
CA GLY A 6 27.82 28.16 -9.87
C GLY A 6 28.67 26.90 -10.16
N ASP A 7 29.77 26.72 -9.43
CA ASP A 7 30.74 25.64 -9.69
C ASP A 7 30.18 24.21 -9.53
N LEU A 8 29.01 24.08 -8.91
CA LEU A 8 28.30 22.81 -8.70
C LEU A 8 27.08 22.65 -9.60
N GLU A 9 26.87 23.54 -10.57
CA GLU A 9 25.79 23.44 -11.54
C GLU A 9 25.79 22.05 -12.22
N GLY A 10 24.62 21.41 -12.24
CA GLY A 10 24.46 20.08 -12.84
C GLY A 10 25.01 18.92 -12.00
N CYS A 11 25.60 19.17 -10.82
CA CYS A 11 26.00 18.11 -9.90
C CYS A 11 24.81 17.62 -9.04
N ILE A 12 24.87 16.36 -8.61
CA ILE A 12 23.91 15.82 -7.62
C ILE A 12 24.54 15.88 -6.24
N LEU A 13 23.88 16.52 -5.28
CA LEU A 13 24.28 16.49 -3.88
C LEU A 13 23.37 15.54 -3.11
N ALA A 14 23.96 14.51 -2.51
CA ALA A 14 23.24 13.54 -1.68
C ALA A 14 23.89 13.40 -0.30
N ARG A 15 23.10 12.93 0.67
CA ARG A 15 23.58 12.51 2.01
C ARG A 15 22.94 11.18 2.37
N TYR A 16 23.62 10.42 3.22
CA TYR A 16 23.09 9.17 3.74
C TYR A 16 21.87 9.40 4.64
N ILE A 17 21.90 10.47 5.44
CA ILE A 17 20.80 10.86 6.34
C ILE A 17 20.39 12.31 6.04
N PRO A 18 19.09 12.63 5.94
CA PRO A 18 18.64 14.01 5.78
C PRO A 18 19.18 14.92 6.89
N ASN A 19 19.75 16.06 6.51
CA ASN A 19 20.28 17.09 7.40
C ASN A 19 21.46 16.68 8.33
N ILE A 20 22.01 15.48 8.19
CA ILE A 20 23.12 14.99 9.01
C ILE A 20 24.28 14.58 8.11
N GLY A 21 25.49 15.02 8.49
CA GLY A 21 26.73 14.75 7.77
C GLY A 21 26.97 15.66 6.56
N GLU A 22 28.12 15.44 5.94
CA GLU A 22 28.58 16.18 4.76
C GLU A 22 27.84 15.77 3.48
N TRP A 23 27.80 16.69 2.52
CA TRP A 23 27.27 16.41 1.19
C TRP A 23 28.25 15.59 0.36
N THR A 24 27.79 14.48 -0.19
CA THR A 24 28.47 13.79 -1.28
C THR A 24 28.08 14.43 -2.59
N ILE A 25 29.07 14.92 -3.34
CA ILE A 25 28.90 15.54 -4.64
C ILE A 25 29.15 14.49 -5.72
N PHE A 26 28.17 14.30 -6.60
CA PHE A 26 28.31 13.48 -7.81
C PHE A 26 28.42 14.41 -9.02
N THR A 27 29.62 14.45 -9.60
CA THR A 27 29.90 15.29 -10.77
C THR A 27 29.39 14.65 -12.06
N HIS A 28 29.27 15.45 -13.12
CA HIS A 28 28.83 14.97 -14.43
C HIS A 28 29.66 13.77 -14.90
N THR A 29 30.99 13.85 -14.83
CA THR A 29 31.90 12.77 -15.25
C THR A 29 31.73 11.48 -14.44
N GLN A 30 31.34 11.58 -13.17
CA GLN A 30 31.04 10.39 -12.36
C GLN A 30 29.70 9.77 -12.76
N LEU A 31 28.70 10.59 -13.07
CA LEU A 31 27.38 10.14 -13.52
C LEU A 31 27.42 9.52 -14.92
N GLU A 32 28.21 10.07 -15.84
CA GLU A 32 28.42 9.51 -17.18
C GLU A 32 28.93 8.06 -17.13
N LYS A 33 29.82 7.74 -16.18
CA LYS A 33 30.34 6.37 -15.97
C LYS A 33 29.26 5.39 -15.50
N LEU A 34 28.17 5.87 -14.89
CA LEU A 34 27.04 5.04 -14.47
C LEU A 34 26.08 4.74 -15.63
N GLN A 35 26.09 5.59 -16.67
CA GLN A 35 25.23 5.43 -17.84
C GLN A 35 25.78 4.35 -18.76
N LYS A 36 25.33 3.11 -18.58
CA LYS A 36 25.73 1.96 -19.41
C LYS A 36 25.10 1.96 -20.81
N ARG A 37 24.02 2.71 -21.02
CA ARG A 37 23.22 2.78 -22.26
C ARG A 37 22.60 4.15 -22.43
N GLU A 38 22.28 4.53 -23.66
CA GLU A 38 21.51 5.74 -23.94
C GLU A 38 20.12 5.67 -23.27
N ILE A 39 19.79 6.66 -22.46
CA ILE A 39 18.48 6.76 -21.80
C ILE A 39 17.51 7.40 -22.78
N LYS A 40 16.65 6.58 -23.40
CA LYS A 40 15.55 7.10 -24.23
C LYS A 40 14.41 7.56 -23.33
N LYS A 41 13.95 8.80 -23.50
CA LYS A 41 12.74 9.29 -22.84
C LYS A 41 11.55 8.44 -23.33
N PRO A 42 10.83 7.75 -22.43
CA PRO A 42 9.65 7.00 -22.86
C PRO A 42 8.57 7.97 -23.32
N THR A 43 7.86 7.61 -24.39
CA THR A 43 6.63 8.32 -24.77
C THR A 43 5.54 7.94 -23.77
N PRO A 44 5.01 8.89 -22.98
CA PRO A 44 3.98 8.58 -22.01
C PRO A 44 2.74 8.08 -22.74
N HIS A 45 2.23 6.93 -22.31
CA HIS A 45 0.89 6.49 -22.71
C HIS A 45 -0.09 7.09 -21.71
N THR A 46 -0.96 7.97 -22.18
CA THR A 46 -2.03 8.52 -21.37
C THR A 46 -3.24 7.59 -21.46
N SER A 47 -3.75 7.15 -20.32
CA SER A 47 -5.05 6.50 -20.24
C SER A 47 -6.12 7.54 -19.91
N THR A 48 -7.34 7.36 -20.41
CA THR A 48 -8.51 8.07 -19.90
C THR A 48 -8.73 7.69 -18.44
N PRO A 49 -8.89 8.67 -17.53
CA PRO A 49 -9.26 8.38 -16.14
C PRO A 49 -10.59 7.62 -16.09
N THR A 50 -10.65 6.53 -15.34
CA THR A 50 -11.91 5.86 -15.01
C THR A 50 -12.55 6.51 -13.79
N THR A 51 -13.89 6.58 -13.80
CA THR A 51 -14.66 6.91 -12.60
C THR A 51 -14.73 5.66 -11.70
N PRO A 52 -14.39 5.77 -10.41
CA PRO A 52 -14.57 4.68 -9.48
C PRO A 52 -16.06 4.32 -9.40
N ILE A 53 -16.37 3.01 -9.44
CA ILE A 53 -17.75 2.51 -9.25
C ILE A 53 -18.18 2.63 -7.78
N SER A 54 -17.21 2.73 -6.86
CA SER A 54 -17.44 2.84 -5.42
C SER A 54 -16.36 3.71 -4.78
N ASP A 55 -16.73 4.38 -3.68
CA ASP A 55 -15.79 5.13 -2.86
C ASP A 55 -14.74 4.20 -2.25
N TRP A 56 -13.49 4.64 -2.27
CA TRP A 56 -12.40 3.93 -1.60
C TRP A 56 -12.57 4.03 -0.09
N TYR A 57 -13.08 2.97 0.54
CA TYR A 57 -13.18 2.87 1.99
C TYR A 57 -11.89 2.27 2.56
N ILE A 58 -11.04 3.12 3.14
CA ILE A 58 -9.88 2.68 3.93
C ILE A 58 -10.33 2.55 5.40
N PRO A 59 -10.41 1.33 5.96
CA PRO A 59 -10.77 1.17 7.35
C PRO A 59 -9.66 1.74 8.26
N PRO A 60 -10.00 2.49 9.33
CA PRO A 60 -9.00 2.97 10.27
C PRO A 60 -8.30 1.83 11.02
N PRO A 61 -7.05 2.01 11.50
CA PRO A 61 -6.19 0.95 12.06
C PRO A 61 -6.68 0.29 13.36
N ASN A 62 -7.84 0.69 13.89
CA ASN A 62 -8.60 -0.13 14.83
C ASN A 62 -10.07 0.32 14.79
N PRO A 63 -10.87 -0.19 13.85
CA PRO A 63 -12.11 0.47 13.47
C PRO A 63 -13.18 0.28 14.53
N ALA A 64 -13.25 -0.87 15.18
CA ALA A 64 -14.42 -1.24 15.97
C ALA A 64 -14.69 -0.28 17.15
N HIS A 65 -13.67 0.09 17.94
CA HIS A 65 -13.88 0.90 19.14
C HIS A 65 -14.28 2.36 18.87
N ARG A 66 -13.83 2.94 17.75
CA ARG A 66 -14.08 4.34 17.38
C ARG A 66 -15.38 4.55 16.60
N LEU A 67 -16.02 3.47 16.16
CA LEU A 67 -17.28 3.56 15.42
C LEU A 67 -18.47 3.86 16.33
N SER A 68 -19.46 4.58 15.78
CA SER A 68 -20.78 4.71 16.39
C SER A 68 -21.53 3.37 16.33
N LYS A 69 -22.59 3.21 17.14
CA LYS A 69 -23.42 1.99 17.13
C LYS A 69 -24.01 1.73 15.73
N GLU A 70 -24.47 2.77 15.06
CA GLU A 70 -25.00 2.71 13.69
C GLU A 70 -23.96 2.25 12.67
N SER A 71 -22.74 2.79 12.74
CA SER A 71 -21.66 2.38 11.84
C SER A 71 -21.22 0.94 12.09
N LEU A 72 -21.22 0.48 13.35
CA LEU A 72 -20.96 -0.92 13.69
C LEU A 72 -22.03 -1.83 13.08
N ILE A 73 -23.30 -1.46 13.19
CA ILE A 73 -24.43 -2.22 12.61
C ILE A 73 -24.29 -2.30 11.09
N LYS A 74 -24.01 -1.18 10.40
CA LYS A 74 -23.77 -1.17 8.95
C LYS A 74 -22.63 -2.10 8.54
N GLN A 75 -21.50 -2.04 9.26
CA GLN A 75 -20.32 -2.88 9.00
C GLN A 75 -20.60 -4.38 9.23
N LEU A 76 -21.42 -4.72 10.22
CA LEU A 76 -21.83 -6.10 10.52
C LEU A 76 -22.83 -6.63 9.49
N HIS A 77 -23.81 -5.82 9.06
CA HIS A 77 -24.73 -6.18 7.98
C HIS A 77 -24.01 -6.38 6.64
N LEU A 78 -23.07 -5.51 6.29
CA LEU A 78 -22.21 -5.66 5.10
C LEU A 78 -21.43 -6.99 5.11
N ARG A 79 -21.17 -7.55 6.29
CA ARG A 79 -20.47 -8.83 6.48
C ARG A 79 -21.42 -9.99 6.78
N CYS A 80 -22.72 -9.80 6.54
CA CYS A 80 -23.78 -10.79 6.77
C CYS A 80 -23.81 -11.37 8.19
N VAL A 81 -23.43 -10.56 9.20
CA VAL A 81 -23.45 -10.98 10.61
C VAL A 81 -24.83 -10.67 11.20
N LYS A 82 -25.43 -11.65 11.89
CA LYS A 82 -26.70 -11.46 12.61
C LYS A 82 -26.49 -10.57 13.83
N ILE A 83 -27.35 -9.57 13.98
CA ILE A 83 -27.35 -8.59 15.07
C ILE A 83 -28.68 -8.73 15.82
N ASP A 84 -28.62 -8.74 17.15
CA ASP A 84 -29.81 -8.60 17.99
C ASP A 84 -29.98 -7.12 18.35
N GLU A 85 -31.20 -6.61 18.27
CA GLU A 85 -31.55 -5.21 18.57
C GLU A 85 -31.12 -4.79 19.99
N LYS A 86 -31.04 -5.75 20.90
CA LYS A 86 -30.65 -5.55 22.31
C LYS A 86 -29.14 -5.48 22.53
N GLU A 87 -28.30 -5.74 21.52
CA GLU A 87 -26.86 -5.78 21.69
C GLU A 87 -26.27 -4.41 22.03
N ASN A 88 -25.39 -4.41 23.03
CA ASN A 88 -24.65 -3.22 23.44
C ASN A 88 -23.46 -2.97 22.50
N LYS A 89 -22.91 -1.75 22.52
CA LYS A 89 -21.80 -1.36 21.62
C LYS A 89 -20.60 -2.31 21.75
N HIS A 90 -20.30 -2.75 22.96
CA HIS A 90 -19.14 -3.61 23.23
C HIS A 90 -19.29 -5.01 22.62
N GLU A 91 -20.50 -5.58 22.63
CA GLU A 91 -20.81 -6.85 21.95
C GLU A 91 -20.66 -6.73 20.43
N LEU A 92 -21.13 -5.63 19.84
CA LEU A 92 -20.99 -5.36 18.41
C LEU A 92 -19.52 -5.23 18.00
N VAL A 93 -18.70 -4.59 18.84
CA VAL A 93 -17.24 -4.48 18.64
C VAL A 93 -16.60 -5.86 18.62
N LYS A 94 -16.85 -6.70 19.64
CA LYS A 94 -16.30 -8.05 19.72
C LYS A 94 -16.68 -8.90 18.51
N LYS A 95 -17.95 -8.84 18.07
CA LYS A 95 -18.41 -9.55 16.87
C LYS A 95 -17.67 -9.10 15.61
N LEU A 96 -17.49 -7.80 15.45
CA LEU A 96 -16.79 -7.25 14.29
C LEU A 96 -15.32 -7.67 14.28
N GLU A 97 -14.64 -7.60 15.43
CA GLU A 97 -13.24 -8.02 15.59
C GLU A 97 -13.06 -9.51 15.28
N SER A 98 -13.88 -10.37 15.87
CA SER A 98 -13.85 -11.82 15.58
C SER A 98 -14.04 -12.10 14.10
N LYS A 99 -14.96 -11.39 13.43
CA LYS A 99 -15.20 -11.59 12.00
C LYS A 99 -14.02 -11.10 11.14
N LEU A 100 -13.38 -9.99 11.51
CA LEU A 100 -12.19 -9.49 10.82
C LEU A 100 -11.01 -10.46 10.98
N MET A 101 -10.84 -11.05 12.17
CA MET A 101 -9.80 -12.05 12.43
C MET A 101 -10.02 -13.33 11.59
N ILE A 102 -11.25 -13.82 11.52
CA ILE A 102 -11.61 -15.00 10.70
C ILE A 102 -11.32 -14.74 9.21
N ASN A 103 -11.72 -13.57 8.70
CA ASN A 103 -11.48 -13.22 7.30
C ASN A 103 -9.98 -13.14 6.97
N MET A 104 -9.15 -12.63 7.89
CA MET A 104 -7.70 -12.60 7.72
C MET A 104 -7.11 -14.01 7.64
N HIS A 105 -7.57 -14.92 8.50
CA HIS A 105 -7.14 -16.32 8.47
C HIS A 105 -7.55 -17.01 7.16
N ALA A 106 -8.81 -16.88 6.75
CA ALA A 106 -9.32 -17.49 5.52
C ALA A 106 -8.60 -16.96 4.26
N ASN A 107 -8.32 -15.66 4.21
CA ASN A 107 -7.56 -15.09 3.09
C ASN A 107 -6.13 -15.61 3.02
N ASN A 108 -5.50 -15.89 4.17
CA ASN A 108 -4.17 -16.48 4.21
C ASN A 108 -4.20 -17.95 3.76
N GLU A 109 -5.21 -18.73 4.15
CA GLU A 109 -5.37 -20.13 3.68
C GLU A 109 -5.60 -20.19 2.17
N VAL A 110 -6.50 -19.36 1.63
CA VAL A 110 -6.72 -19.29 0.17
C VAL A 110 -5.46 -18.84 -0.58
N LEU A 111 -4.71 -17.88 -0.04
CA LEU A 111 -3.42 -17.49 -0.61
C LEU A 111 -2.41 -18.65 -0.59
N VAL A 112 -2.38 -19.43 0.48
CA VAL A 112 -1.52 -20.62 0.59
C VAL A 112 -1.94 -21.69 -0.40
N GLU A 113 -3.22 -22.00 -0.55
CA GLU A 113 -3.72 -22.94 -1.56
C GLU A 113 -3.38 -22.49 -3.00
N VAL A 114 -3.64 -21.22 -3.33
CA VAL A 114 -3.30 -20.65 -4.65
C VAL A 114 -1.78 -20.67 -4.92
N LEU A 115 -0.96 -20.56 -3.87
CA LEU A 115 0.49 -20.68 -3.99
C LEU A 115 0.94 -22.14 -4.17
N MET A 116 0.32 -23.10 -3.49
CA MET A 116 0.62 -24.53 -3.62
C MET A 116 0.23 -25.05 -5.02
N ASP A 117 -0.95 -24.71 -5.53
CA ASP A 117 -1.38 -25.07 -6.88
C ASP A 117 -0.44 -24.51 -7.98
N LYS A 118 0.15 -23.32 -7.74
CA LYS A 118 1.15 -22.74 -8.65
C LYS A 118 2.52 -23.43 -8.57
N VAL A 119 2.87 -24.05 -7.44
CA VAL A 119 4.11 -24.79 -7.27
C VAL A 119 4.01 -26.15 -7.98
N ASP A 120 2.89 -26.86 -7.81
CA ASP A 120 2.67 -28.17 -8.43
C ASP A 120 2.60 -28.09 -9.97
N ASN A 121 1.98 -27.03 -10.51
CA ASN A 121 1.92 -26.79 -11.97
C ASN A 121 3.28 -26.36 -12.58
N LYS A 122 4.26 -25.98 -11.75
CA LYS A 122 5.61 -25.63 -12.21
C LYS A 122 6.58 -26.81 -12.20
N THR A 123 6.24 -27.91 -11.52
CA THR A 123 7.08 -29.12 -11.44
C THR A 123 6.74 -30.14 -12.53
N GLN A 124 5.70 -29.92 -13.34
CA GLN A 124 5.31 -30.78 -14.47
C GLN A 124 5.67 -30.24 -15.87
N GLN A 125 6.63 -29.30 -15.99
CA GLN A 125 7.17 -28.84 -17.28
C GLN A 125 8.68 -29.05 -17.40
#